data_AF-A0A7V1MY53-F1
#
_entry.id   AF-A0A7V1MY53-F1
#
_cell.length_a   1.000
_cell.length_b   1.000
_cell.length_c   1.000
_cell.angle_alpha   90.00
_cell.angle_beta   90.00
_cell.angle_gamma   90.00
#
_symmetry.space_group_name_H-M   'P 1'
#
loop_
_entity.id
_entity.type
_entity.pdbx_description
1 polymer ?
#
loop_
_entity_poly.entity_id
_entity_poly.type
_entity_poly.pdbx_seq_one_letter_code
_entity_poly.pdbx_strand_id
1 'polypeptide(L)'
;MNLPGILVEPITDKNRRQAVDVIKKTWGSDVMVTRGVLHRLNELPGFTAREATGEVFTASIFYKITGNSCEIVVVHSLRREQGVGTALVEAVLTVSREAGCESVWLITTNDNVEAMRFWQKRGFLLRALHVDAVRHSRELKPELPLIGRHGIPIRDEIEFSVML
;
A
#
# COMPACT_ATOMS: atom_id res chain seq x y z
N MET A 1 11.33 13.93 -8.03
CA MET A 1 10.82 15.32 -8.07
C MET A 1 10.32 15.68 -6.68
N ASN A 2 10.96 16.64 -6.00
CA ASN A 2 10.38 17.24 -4.79
C ASN A 2 9.13 18.00 -5.21
N LEU A 3 7.97 17.48 -4.82
CA LEU A 3 6.72 18.22 -4.96
C LEU A 3 6.76 19.32 -3.89
N PRO A 4 6.87 20.61 -4.27
CA PRO A 4 6.91 21.69 -3.29
C PRO A 4 5.64 21.61 -2.44
N GLY A 5 5.83 21.40 -1.13
CA GLY A 5 4.74 21.38 -0.16
C GLY A 5 4.20 20.00 0.26
N ILE A 6 4.91 18.88 0.01
CA ILE A 6 4.58 17.58 0.65
C ILE A 6 5.69 17.18 1.62
N LEU A 7 5.31 16.88 2.86
CA LEU A 7 6.18 16.35 3.89
C LEU A 7 5.90 14.86 4.07
N VAL A 8 6.93 14.03 3.91
CA VAL A 8 6.90 12.59 4.17
C VAL A 8 7.69 12.30 5.44
N GLU A 9 7.05 11.62 6.38
CA GLU A 9 7.61 11.38 7.72
C GLU A 9 7.40 9.89 8.10
N PRO A 10 8.36 9.26 8.81
CA PRO A 10 8.18 7.89 9.29
C PRO A 10 6.99 7.74 10.23
N ILE A 11 6.37 6.57 10.22
CA ILE A 11 5.39 6.19 11.23
C ILE A 11 6.11 5.85 12.53
N THR A 12 5.73 6.56 13.60
CA THR A 12 6.22 6.41 14.97
C THR A 12 5.03 6.23 15.92
N ASP A 13 5.27 5.93 17.19
CA ASP A 13 4.19 5.78 18.18
C ASP A 13 3.30 7.03 18.30
N LYS A 14 3.83 8.22 17.96
CA LYS A 14 3.10 9.48 18.01
C LYS A 14 2.02 9.61 16.91
N ASN A 15 2.28 9.10 15.70
CA ASN A 15 1.38 9.25 14.54
C ASN A 15 0.73 7.93 14.09
N ARG A 16 1.18 6.77 14.59
CA ARG A 16 0.70 5.44 14.19
C ARG A 16 -0.80 5.28 14.34
N ARG A 17 -1.34 5.64 15.51
CA ARG A 17 -2.78 5.53 15.77
C ARG A 17 -3.60 6.29 14.74
N GLN A 18 -3.22 7.54 14.45
CA GLN A 18 -3.90 8.36 13.45
C GLN A 18 -3.81 7.73 12.04
N ALA A 19 -2.63 7.27 11.64
CA ALA A 19 -2.42 6.65 10.33
C ALA A 19 -3.25 5.38 10.14
N VAL A 20 -3.34 4.55 11.18
CA VAL A 20 -4.10 3.29 11.16
C VAL A 20 -5.60 3.55 11.25
N ASP A 21 -6.06 4.48 12.09
CA ASP A 21 -7.49 4.80 12.25
C ASP A 21 -8.12 5.30 10.94
N VAL A 22 -7.39 6.08 10.14
CA VAL A 22 -7.85 6.55 8.82
C VAL A 22 -8.05 5.38 7.86
N ILE A 23 -7.13 4.42 7.84
CA ILE A 23 -7.26 3.21 7.02
C ILE A 23 -8.43 2.37 7.53
N LYS A 24 -8.52 2.12 8.83
CA LYS A 24 -9.60 1.32 9.42
C LYS A 24 -10.98 1.88 9.11
N LYS A 25 -11.16 3.21 9.14
CA LYS A 25 -12.40 3.87 8.74
C LYS A 25 -12.74 3.67 7.27
N THR A 26 -11.73 3.60 6.40
CA THR A 26 -11.94 3.44 4.94
C THR A 26 -12.14 1.99 4.51
N TRP A 27 -11.36 1.07 5.09
CA TRP A 27 -11.25 -0.34 4.65
C TRP A 27 -11.95 -1.33 5.61
N GLY A 28 -12.60 -0.81 6.66
CA GLY A 28 -13.31 -1.57 7.68
C GLY A 28 -12.41 -2.27 8.71
N SER A 29 -11.10 -2.28 8.52
CA SER A 29 -10.14 -3.01 9.37
C SER A 29 -8.74 -2.41 9.29
N ASP A 30 -7.94 -2.60 10.34
CA ASP A 30 -6.49 -2.33 10.39
C ASP A 30 -5.66 -3.55 9.98
N VAL A 31 -6.30 -4.55 9.39
CA VAL A 31 -5.70 -5.77 8.86
C VAL A 31 -5.74 -5.75 7.33
N MET A 32 -4.61 -6.10 6.73
CA MET A 32 -4.48 -6.37 5.29
C MET A 32 -4.17 -7.84 5.09
N VAL A 33 -4.62 -8.38 3.96
CA VAL A 33 -4.28 -9.76 3.55
C VAL A 33 -3.74 -9.71 2.14
N THR A 34 -2.55 -10.27 1.96
CA THR A 34 -1.86 -10.37 0.67
C THR A 34 -1.24 -11.76 0.59
N ARG A 35 -1.41 -12.47 -0.53
CA ARG A 35 -0.88 -13.83 -0.72
C ARG A 35 -1.23 -14.81 0.42
N GLY A 36 -2.41 -14.68 1.03
CA GLY A 36 -2.85 -15.51 2.15
C GLY A 36 -2.16 -15.23 3.49
N VAL A 37 -1.40 -14.13 3.60
CA VAL A 37 -0.75 -13.72 4.84
C VAL A 37 -1.52 -12.57 5.47
N LEU A 38 -1.77 -12.65 6.77
CA LEU A 38 -2.43 -11.59 7.54
C LEU A 38 -1.39 -10.58 8.05
N HIS A 39 -1.61 -9.31 7.76
CA HIS A 39 -0.76 -8.20 8.18
C HIS A 39 -1.52 -7.24 9.10
N ARG A 40 -1.00 -7.00 10.31
CA ARG A 40 -1.54 -5.99 11.22
C ARG A 40 -0.79 -4.68 11.03
N LEU A 41 -1.46 -3.62 10.60
CA LEU A 41 -0.80 -2.35 10.28
C LEU A 41 -0.13 -1.69 11.49
N ASN A 42 -0.64 -1.96 12.69
CA ASN A 42 -0.03 -1.50 13.94
C ASN A 42 1.39 -2.06 14.18
N GLU A 43 1.75 -3.18 13.54
CA GLU A 43 3.04 -3.85 13.71
C GLU A 43 4.02 -3.55 12.57
N LEU A 44 3.58 -2.84 11.54
CA LEU A 44 4.40 -2.58 10.36
C LEU A 44 5.08 -1.20 10.40
N PRO A 45 6.30 -1.08 9.87
CA PRO A 45 6.87 0.22 9.55
C PRO A 45 6.11 0.86 8.39
N GLY A 46 6.28 2.17 8.23
CA GLY A 46 5.59 2.91 7.20
C GLY A 46 5.96 4.38 7.19
N PHE A 47 5.33 5.12 6.28
CA PHE A 47 5.43 6.56 6.18
C PHE A 47 4.05 7.18 6.11
N THR A 48 3.93 8.39 6.62
CA THR A 48 2.78 9.27 6.41
C THR A 48 3.20 10.44 5.53
N ALA A 49 2.26 10.97 4.76
CA ALA A 49 2.47 12.19 4.00
C ALA A 49 1.38 13.20 4.31
N ARG A 50 1.77 14.48 4.37
CA ARG A 50 0.88 15.63 4.54
C ARG A 50 1.31 16.79 3.66
N GLU A 51 0.37 17.69 3.38
CA GLU A 51 0.72 19.00 2.82
C GLU A 51 1.51 19.80 3.88
N ALA A 52 2.51 20.59 3.46
CA ALA A 52 3.39 21.31 4.38
C ALA A 52 2.65 22.35 5.24
N THR A 53 1.55 22.89 4.71
CA THR A 53 0.66 23.83 5.40
C THR A 53 -0.44 23.13 6.21
N GLY A 54 -0.55 21.81 6.11
CA GLY A 54 -1.56 21.00 6.78
C GLY A 54 -1.01 20.26 8.00
N GLU A 55 -1.80 20.24 9.07
CA GLU A 55 -1.48 19.45 10.27
C GLU A 55 -1.91 17.98 10.15
N VAL A 56 -2.81 17.67 9.21
CA VAL A 56 -3.41 16.34 9.06
C VAL A 56 -2.76 15.57 7.91
N PHE A 57 -2.36 14.32 8.18
CA PHE A 57 -1.89 13.41 7.14
C PHE A 57 -2.95 13.16 6.08
N THR A 58 -2.56 13.29 4.83
CA THR A 58 -3.42 13.07 3.66
C THR A 58 -3.21 11.69 3.05
N ALA A 59 -2.13 10.99 3.42
CA ALA A 59 -1.85 9.63 2.97
C ALA A 59 -0.91 8.88 3.92
N SER A 60 -0.91 7.55 3.81
CA SER A 60 0.01 6.65 4.50
C SER A 60 0.38 5.44 3.64
N ILE A 61 1.56 4.90 3.88
CA ILE A 61 2.08 3.66 3.29
C ILE A 61 2.63 2.78 4.41
N PHE A 62 2.35 1.49 4.36
CA PHE A 62 2.94 0.51 5.25
C PHE A 62 3.65 -0.56 4.42
N TYR A 63 4.77 -1.03 4.93
CA TYR A 63 5.61 -1.99 4.23
C TYR A 63 6.14 -3.06 5.18
N LYS A 64 6.63 -4.17 4.61
CA LYS A 64 7.28 -5.25 5.34
C LYS A 64 8.52 -5.70 4.58
N ILE A 65 9.66 -5.70 5.24
CA ILE A 65 10.90 -6.25 4.68
C ILE A 65 11.03 -7.71 5.16
N THR A 66 11.29 -8.63 4.22
CA THR A 66 11.57 -10.04 4.50
C THR A 66 12.70 -10.52 3.60
N GLY A 67 13.83 -10.90 4.20
CA GLY A 67 15.04 -11.23 3.46
C GLY A 67 15.52 -10.05 2.61
N ASN A 68 15.71 -10.28 1.32
CA ASN A 68 16.15 -9.28 0.34
C ASN A 68 14.97 -8.64 -0.44
N SER A 69 13.75 -8.68 0.09
CA SER A 69 12.57 -8.10 -0.58
C SER A 69 11.75 -7.24 0.36
N CYS A 70 11.16 -6.18 -0.19
CA CYS A 70 10.20 -5.34 0.53
C CYS A 70 8.82 -5.46 -0.10
N GLU A 71 7.80 -5.74 0.71
CA GLU A 71 6.41 -5.70 0.31
C GLU A 71 5.81 -4.35 0.69
N ILE A 72 5.19 -3.64 -0.25
CA ILE A 72 4.26 -2.56 0.07
C ILE A 72 2.90 -3.20 0.38
N VAL A 73 2.55 -3.23 1.67
CA VAL A 73 1.34 -3.90 2.18
C VAL A 73 0.08 -3.08 1.91
N VAL A 74 0.16 -1.76 2.06
CA VAL A 74 -0.94 -0.86 1.71
C VAL A 74 -0.43 0.54 1.40
N VAL A 75 -1.06 1.16 0.41
CA VAL A 75 -1.00 2.61 0.18
C VAL A 75 -2.41 3.15 0.30
N HIS A 76 -2.59 4.14 1.17
CA HIS A 76 -3.87 4.80 1.35
C HIS A 76 -3.71 6.31 1.22
N SER A 77 -4.61 6.96 0.47
CA SER A 77 -4.63 8.41 0.30
C SER A 77 -6.05 8.93 0.34
N LEU A 78 -6.28 9.98 1.12
CA LEU A 78 -7.54 10.71 1.21
C LEU A 78 -7.76 11.63 0.01
N ARG A 79 -6.67 12.08 -0.64
CA ARG A 79 -6.71 12.92 -1.83
C ARG A 79 -6.02 12.21 -3.00
N ARG A 80 -6.69 12.14 -4.15
CA ARG A 80 -6.10 11.58 -5.36
C ARG A 80 -5.32 12.68 -6.11
N GLU A 81 -4.35 12.26 -6.93
CA GLU A 81 -3.73 13.06 -8.00
C GLU A 81 -2.84 14.26 -7.63
N GLN A 82 -2.24 14.27 -6.44
CA GLN A 82 -1.29 15.33 -6.03
C GLN A 82 0.16 14.83 -5.89
N GLY A 83 0.48 13.65 -6.44
CA GLY A 83 1.82 13.07 -6.36
C GLY A 83 2.26 12.55 -4.98
N VAL A 84 1.42 12.72 -3.94
CA VAL A 84 1.62 12.20 -2.58
C VAL A 84 1.94 10.70 -2.57
N GLY A 85 1.16 9.89 -3.29
CA GLY A 85 1.42 8.46 -3.39
C GLY A 85 2.77 8.13 -4.02
N THR A 86 3.27 8.96 -4.96
CA THR A 86 4.63 8.78 -5.49
C THR A 86 5.67 9.02 -4.40
N ALA A 87 5.56 10.13 -3.66
CA ALA A 87 6.52 10.47 -2.62
C ALA A 87 6.62 9.37 -1.53
N LEU A 88 5.48 8.78 -1.16
CA LEU A 88 5.44 7.65 -0.23
C LEU A 88 6.12 6.40 -0.79
N VAL A 89 5.89 6.08 -2.07
CA VAL A 89 6.54 4.94 -2.73
C VAL A 89 8.05 5.16 -2.81
N GLU A 90 8.52 6.34 -3.21
CA GLU A 90 9.95 6.67 -3.26
C GLU A 90 10.63 6.54 -1.88
N ALA A 91 9.94 6.93 -0.80
CA ALA A 91 10.44 6.72 0.55
C ALA A 91 10.61 5.23 0.88
N VAL A 92 9.66 4.38 0.47
CA VAL A 92 9.79 2.92 0.61
C VAL A 92 10.91 2.35 -0.24
N LEU A 93 11.06 2.80 -1.51
CA LEU A 93 12.17 2.35 -2.37
C LEU A 93 13.53 2.73 -1.75
N THR A 94 13.63 3.91 -1.13
CA THR A 94 14.85 4.38 -0.47
C THR A 94 15.21 3.50 0.72
N VAL A 95 14.29 3.31 1.68
CA VAL A 95 14.57 2.46 2.86
C VAL A 95 14.80 1.00 2.48
N SER A 96 14.17 0.52 1.39
CA SER A 96 14.41 -0.83 0.88
C SER A 96 15.83 -1.00 0.35
N ARG A 97 16.37 -0.01 -0.39
CA ARG A 97 17.77 -0.01 -0.84
C ARG A 97 18.74 0.04 0.32
N GLU A 98 18.47 0.90 1.30
CA GLU A 98 19.29 1.02 2.53
C GLU A 98 19.30 -0.29 3.33
N ALA A 99 18.20 -1.05 3.31
CA ALA A 99 18.09 -2.36 3.93
C ALA A 99 18.69 -3.51 3.08
N GLY A 100 19.27 -3.23 1.90
CA GLY A 100 19.86 -4.24 1.03
C GLY A 100 18.83 -5.11 0.30
N CYS A 101 17.60 -4.62 0.12
CA CYS A 101 16.61 -5.32 -0.71
C CYS A 101 17.01 -5.24 -2.19
N GLU A 102 16.73 -6.31 -2.93
CA GLU A 102 16.90 -6.41 -4.38
C GLU A 102 15.62 -6.00 -5.12
N SER A 103 14.47 -6.06 -4.46
CA SER A 103 13.18 -5.75 -5.08
C SER A 103 12.15 -5.20 -4.10
N VAL A 104 11.19 -4.45 -4.65
CA VAL A 104 9.96 -4.06 -3.97
C VAL A 104 8.77 -4.61 -4.73
N TRP A 105 7.83 -5.23 -4.04
CA TRP A 105 6.65 -5.85 -4.63
C TRP A 105 5.38 -5.50 -3.85
N LEU A 106 4.23 -5.82 -4.43
CA LEU A 106 2.91 -5.59 -3.83
C LEU A 106 1.84 -6.44 -4.49
N ILE A 107 0.71 -6.54 -3.81
CA ILE A 107 -0.54 -7.09 -4.34
C ILE A 107 -1.59 -5.99 -4.50
N THR A 108 -2.33 -6.07 -5.60
CA THR A 108 -3.60 -5.38 -5.75
C THR A 108 -4.66 -6.34 -6.28
N THR A 109 -5.94 -6.07 -6.04
CA THR A 109 -7.02 -6.91 -6.53
C THR A 109 -7.39 -6.55 -7.98
N ASN A 110 -7.92 -7.53 -8.70
CA ASN A 110 -8.26 -7.39 -10.13
C ASN A 110 -9.26 -6.26 -10.46
N ASP A 111 -10.08 -5.83 -9.51
CA ASP A 111 -11.01 -4.71 -9.68
C ASP A 111 -10.31 -3.34 -9.65
N ASN A 112 -9.11 -3.25 -9.07
CA ASN A 112 -8.45 -1.98 -8.77
C ASN A 112 -7.61 -1.46 -9.96
N VAL A 113 -8.31 -1.13 -11.05
CA VAL A 113 -7.71 -0.63 -12.30
C VAL A 113 -6.88 0.64 -12.07
N GLU A 114 -7.29 1.52 -11.16
CA GLU A 114 -6.54 2.71 -10.81
C GLU A 114 -5.20 2.39 -10.14
N ALA A 115 -5.15 1.37 -9.28
CA ALA A 115 -3.90 0.91 -8.69
C ALA A 115 -2.98 0.30 -9.75
N MET A 116 -3.51 -0.55 -10.64
CA MET A 116 -2.72 -1.12 -11.74
C MET A 116 -2.08 -0.02 -12.59
N ARG A 117 -2.86 1.00 -12.99
CA ARG A 117 -2.34 2.18 -13.69
C ARG A 117 -1.29 2.92 -12.87
N PHE A 118 -1.52 3.11 -11.57
CA PHE A 118 -0.61 3.81 -10.67
C PHE A 118 0.76 3.12 -10.60
N TRP A 119 0.79 1.80 -10.43
CA TRP A 119 2.02 1.01 -10.30
C TRP A 119 2.80 0.94 -11.60
N GLN A 120 2.12 0.66 -12.72
CA GLN A 120 2.75 0.62 -14.04
C GLN A 120 3.43 1.94 -14.41
N LYS A 121 2.80 3.10 -14.10
CA LYS A 121 3.41 4.41 -14.34
C LYS A 121 4.66 4.69 -13.51
N ARG A 122 4.94 3.89 -12.48
CA ARG A 122 6.10 4.01 -11.58
C ARG A 122 7.13 2.91 -11.81
N GLY A 123 7.07 2.22 -12.95
CA GLY A 123 8.06 1.22 -13.33
C GLY A 123 7.87 -0.15 -12.67
N PHE A 124 6.79 -0.34 -11.90
CA PHE A 124 6.44 -1.67 -11.41
C PHE A 124 5.90 -2.51 -12.57
N LEU A 125 6.44 -3.71 -12.74
CA LEU A 125 6.07 -4.67 -13.75
C LEU A 125 5.08 -5.67 -13.17
N LEU A 126 4.06 -6.06 -13.94
CA LEU A 126 3.18 -7.16 -13.59
C LEU A 126 4.01 -8.46 -13.58
N ARG A 127 3.98 -9.18 -12.46
CA ARG A 127 4.77 -10.41 -12.26
C ARG A 127 3.94 -11.67 -12.25
N ALA A 128 2.76 -11.63 -11.63
CA ALA A 128 1.92 -12.79 -11.50
C ALA A 128 0.44 -12.41 -11.37
N LEU A 129 -0.42 -13.32 -11.81
CA LEU A 129 -1.84 -13.34 -11.53
C LEU A 129 -2.13 -14.56 -10.65
N HIS A 130 -2.69 -14.33 -9.48
CA HIS A 130 -3.09 -15.37 -8.54
C HIS A 130 -4.60 -15.52 -8.60
N VAL A 131 -5.04 -16.44 -9.47
CA VAL A 131 -6.47 -16.66 -9.77
C VAL A 131 -7.20 -17.18 -8.53
N ASP A 132 -8.35 -16.59 -8.24
CA ASP A 132 -9.23 -16.92 -7.09
C ASP A 132 -8.56 -16.77 -5.70
N ALA A 133 -7.39 -16.12 -5.63
CA ALA A 133 -6.65 -15.97 -4.37
C ALA A 133 -7.43 -15.20 -3.30
N VAL A 134 -8.34 -14.30 -3.71
CA VAL A 134 -9.17 -13.52 -2.79
C VAL A 134 -10.14 -14.41 -2.01
N ARG A 135 -10.48 -15.60 -2.51
CA ARG A 135 -11.28 -16.59 -1.77
C ARG A 135 -10.60 -16.94 -0.45
N HIS A 136 -9.31 -17.25 -0.48
CA HIS A 136 -8.55 -17.55 0.73
C HIS A 136 -8.38 -16.29 1.60
N SER A 137 -8.15 -15.13 0.97
CA SER A 137 -8.08 -13.85 1.70
C SER A 137 -9.39 -13.53 2.46
N ARG A 138 -10.55 -13.96 1.96
CA ARG A 138 -11.85 -13.85 2.67
C ARG A 138 -11.98 -14.78 3.88
N GLU A 139 -11.28 -15.92 3.91
CA GLU A 139 -11.28 -16.78 5.10
C GLU A 139 -10.59 -16.08 6.28
N LEU A 140 -9.56 -15.26 5.99
CA LEU A 140 -8.83 -14.46 6.97
C LEU A 140 -9.48 -13.10 7.25
N LYS A 141 -10.15 -12.52 6.26
CA LYS A 141 -10.81 -11.21 6.31
C LYS A 141 -12.23 -11.30 5.71
N PRO A 142 -13.21 -11.87 6.45
CA PRO A 142 -14.56 -12.13 5.92
C PRO A 142 -15.33 -10.89 5.49
N GLU A 143 -14.94 -9.71 6.01
CA GLU A 143 -15.55 -8.43 5.67
C GLU A 143 -15.07 -7.85 4.32
N LEU A 144 -14.24 -8.58 3.56
CA LEU A 144 -13.89 -8.19 2.19
C LEU A 144 -15.13 -8.21 1.27
N PRO A 145 -15.42 -7.11 0.55
CA PRO A 145 -16.58 -7.05 -0.32
C PRO A 145 -16.50 -8.07 -1.47
N LEU A 146 -17.68 -8.47 -1.97
CA LEU A 146 -17.79 -9.35 -3.14
C LEU A 146 -17.54 -8.58 -4.45
N ILE A 147 -18.06 -7.36 -4.52
CA ILE A 147 -17.95 -6.46 -5.66
C ILE A 147 -17.09 -5.27 -5.26
N GLY A 148 -16.07 -4.98 -6.06
CA GLY A 148 -15.13 -3.91 -5.85
C GLY A 148 -15.41 -2.69 -6.72
N ARG A 149 -14.34 -2.01 -7.13
CA ARG A 149 -14.42 -0.82 -7.98
C ARG A 149 -15.03 -1.16 -9.35
N HIS A 150 -15.71 -0.18 -9.94
CA HIS A 150 -16.30 -0.28 -11.27
C HIS A 150 -17.28 -1.45 -11.45
N GLY A 151 -17.86 -1.96 -10.35
CA GLY A 151 -18.77 -3.11 -10.39
C GLY A 151 -18.08 -4.45 -10.68
N ILE A 152 -16.74 -4.51 -10.58
CA ILE A 152 -15.96 -5.71 -10.90
C ILE A 152 -15.93 -6.64 -9.67
N PRO A 153 -16.23 -7.95 -9.83
CA PRO A 153 -16.05 -8.92 -8.75
C PRO A 153 -14.60 -9.00 -8.27
N ILE A 154 -14.39 -8.96 -6.96
CA ILE A 154 -13.07 -9.13 -6.36
C ILE A 154 -12.76 -10.63 -6.25
N ARG A 155 -11.86 -11.12 -7.10
CA ARG A 155 -11.59 -12.54 -7.29
C ARG A 155 -10.09 -12.86 -7.21
N ASP A 156 -9.28 -12.10 -7.93
CA ASP A 156 -7.87 -12.42 -8.13
C ASP A 156 -6.98 -11.38 -7.45
N GLU A 157 -5.79 -11.83 -7.08
CA GLU A 157 -4.68 -10.98 -6.68
C GLU A 157 -3.72 -10.80 -7.86
N ILE A 158 -3.30 -9.57 -8.13
CA ILE A 158 -2.34 -9.21 -9.16
C ILE A 158 -1.09 -8.71 -8.47
N GLU A 159 0.03 -9.35 -8.80
CA GLU A 159 1.33 -9.03 -8.23
C GLU A 159 2.13 -8.11 -9.16
N PHE A 160 2.67 -7.05 -8.58
CA PHE A 160 3.57 -6.12 -9.23
C PHE A 160 4.90 -6.08 -8.50
N SER A 161 6.01 -5.91 -9.22
CA SER A 161 7.31 -5.64 -8.60
C SER A 161 8.21 -4.73 -9.42
N VAL A 162 9.16 -4.09 -8.74
CA VAL A 162 10.26 -3.32 -9.31
C VAL A 162 11.57 -3.81 -8.70
N MET A 163 12.62 -3.90 -9.51
CA MET A 163 13.99 -4.17 -9.02
C MET A 163 14.60 -2.85 -8.54
N LEU A 164 15.43 -2.92 -7.50
CA LEU A 164 15.96 -1.73 -6.82
C LEU A 164 17.28 -1.22 -7.37
#